data_AF-A0A948ZI15-F1
#
_entry.id   AF-A0A948ZI15-F1
#
_cell.length_a   1.000
_cell.length_b   1.000
_cell.length_c   1.000
_cell.angle_alpha   90.00
_cell.angle_beta   90.00
_cell.angle_gamma   90.00
#
_symmetry.space_group_name_H-M   'P 1'
#
loop_
_entity.id
_entity.type
_entity.pdbx_description
1 polymer ?
#
loop_
_entity_poly.entity_id
_entity_poly.type
_entity_poly.pdbx_seq_one_letter_code
_entity_poly.pdbx_strand_id
1 'polypeptide(L)'
;MKKQPLCLAPGRKFRLRDFDAGYCGGIKNKKNARKELDENIAVPADLGYRLYAEDRRSLLLVLQGMDTAGRRGIGGAGGGITAPALQSRKVDV
;
A
#
# COMPACT_ATOMS: atom_id res chain seq x y z
N MET A 1 13.62 18.51 -7.63
CA MET A 1 12.39 17.69 -7.50
C MET A 1 11.75 18.04 -6.16
N LYS A 2 10.46 18.40 -6.14
CA LYS A 2 9.78 18.78 -4.89
C LYS A 2 9.70 17.54 -3.98
N LYS A 3 10.13 17.65 -2.72
CA LYS A 3 9.94 16.59 -1.71
C LYS A 3 8.54 16.76 -1.12
N GLN A 4 7.78 15.67 -1.02
CA GLN A 4 6.42 15.67 -0.45
C GLN A 4 6.37 14.69 0.75
N PRO A 5 5.86 15.12 1.92
CA PRO A 5 5.72 14.23 3.07
C PRO A 5 4.59 13.23 2.82
N LEU A 6 4.87 11.93 2.86
CA LEU A 6 3.86 10.87 2.70
C LEU A 6 3.29 10.38 4.04
N CYS A 7 4.02 10.60 5.14
CA CYS A 7 3.54 10.36 6.51
C CYS A 7 3.32 11.69 7.21
N LEU A 8 2.10 11.90 7.70
CA LEU A 8 1.73 13.10 8.46
C LEU A 8 1.76 12.79 9.96
N ALA A 9 2.37 13.69 10.73
CA ALA A 9 2.38 13.57 12.18
C ALA A 9 0.95 13.75 12.74
N PRO A 10 0.57 12.99 13.79
CA PRO A 10 -0.70 13.19 14.47
C PRO A 10 -0.90 14.64 14.91
N GLY A 11 -2.12 15.15 14.77
CA GLY A 11 -2.47 16.53 15.14
C GLY A 11 -2.00 17.62 14.14
N ARG A 12 -1.25 17.27 13.10
CA ARG A 12 -0.83 18.23 12.07
C ARG A 12 -1.96 18.52 11.09
N LYS A 13 -2.30 19.80 10.94
CA LYS A 13 -3.21 20.25 9.86
C LYS A 13 -2.50 20.16 8.52
N PHE A 14 -3.21 19.68 7.49
CA PHE A 14 -2.73 19.60 6.12
C PHE A 14 -3.84 19.99 5.15
N ARG A 15 -3.47 20.38 3.93
CA ARG A 15 -4.43 20.66 2.85
C ARG A 15 -4.07 19.79 1.66
N LEU A 16 -5.06 19.10 1.08
CA LEU A 16 -4.84 18.23 -0.08
C LEU A 16 -4.28 18.97 -1.30
N ARG A 17 -4.58 20.28 -1.46
CA ARG A 17 -4.06 21.10 -2.55
C ARG A 17 -2.54 21.28 -2.52
N ASP A 18 -1.91 21.07 -1.36
CA ASP A 18 -0.45 21.15 -1.22
C ASP A 18 0.25 19.86 -1.67
N PHE A 19 -0.52 18.81 -2.01
CA PHE A 19 -0.03 17.53 -2.48
C PHE A 19 -0.19 17.43 -4.00
N ASP A 20 0.92 17.16 -4.67
CA ASP A 20 0.95 16.93 -6.11
C ASP A 20 0.55 15.47 -6.43
N ALA A 21 -0.49 15.30 -7.24
CA ALA A 21 -0.95 13.99 -7.70
C ALA A 21 0.02 13.34 -8.72
N GLY A 22 0.88 14.14 -9.36
CA GLY A 22 1.94 13.69 -10.26
C GLY A 22 3.27 13.36 -9.56
N TYR A 23 3.29 13.36 -8.22
CA TYR A 23 4.50 13.09 -7.46
C TYR A 23 4.96 11.62 -7.62
N CYS A 24 6.14 11.43 -8.22
CA CYS A 24 6.73 10.10 -8.47
C CYS A 24 7.95 9.79 -7.59
N GLY A 25 8.20 10.52 -6.49
CA GLY A 25 9.24 10.15 -5.51
C GLY A 25 10.70 10.11 -6.00
N GLY A 26 11.00 10.64 -7.19
CA GLY A 26 12.34 10.51 -7.78
C GLY A 26 12.43 9.49 -8.91
N ILE A 27 11.39 8.68 -9.12
CA ILE A 27 11.39 7.62 -10.14
C ILE A 27 11.18 8.25 -11.51
N LYS A 28 12.21 8.13 -12.36
CA LYS A 28 12.28 8.81 -13.68
C LYS A 28 11.52 8.08 -14.79
N ASN A 29 11.33 6.76 -14.68
CA ASN A 29 10.71 5.98 -15.74
C ASN A 29 9.93 4.77 -15.17
N LYS A 30 8.98 4.27 -15.98
CA LYS A 30 8.10 3.15 -15.61
C LYS A 30 8.85 1.83 -15.43
N LYS A 31 9.96 1.62 -16.15
CA LYS A 31 10.76 0.39 -16.09
C LYS A 31 11.49 0.26 -14.74
N ASN A 32 12.11 1.34 -14.27
CA ASN A 32 12.77 1.37 -12.96
C ASN A 32 11.74 1.23 -11.84
N ALA A 33 10.58 1.88 -11.97
CA ALA A 33 9.47 1.72 -11.02
C ALA A 33 9.04 0.25 -10.89
N ARG A 34 8.93 -0.46 -12.01
CA ARG A 34 8.51 -1.86 -12.00
C ARG A 34 9.55 -2.77 -11.34
N LYS A 35 10.83 -2.55 -11.65
CA LYS A 35 11.93 -3.32 -11.05
C LYS A 35 11.96 -3.14 -9.52
N GLU A 36 11.88 -1.90 -9.05
CA GLU A 36 11.86 -1.58 -7.62
C GLU A 36 10.61 -2.15 -6.93
N LEU A 37 9.47 -2.16 -7.61
CA LEU A 37 8.25 -2.81 -7.10
C LEU A 37 8.44 -4.33 -6.95
N ASP A 38 9.00 -5.00 -7.94
CA ASP A 38 9.21 -6.45 -7.91
C ASP A 38 10.18 -6.85 -6.77
N GLU A 39 11.25 -6.05 -6.54
CA GLU A 39 12.16 -6.23 -5.40
C GLU A 39 11.46 -6.01 -4.05
N ASN A 40 10.62 -4.97 -3.96
CA ASN A 40 9.91 -4.62 -2.73
C ASN A 40 8.74 -5.55 -2.39
N ILE A 41 8.26 -6.39 -3.32
CA ILE A 41 7.18 -7.36 -3.05
C ILE A 41 7.70 -8.57 -2.25
N ALA A 42 8.97 -8.94 -2.41
CA ALA A 42 9.52 -10.14 -1.79
C ALA A 42 9.46 -10.10 -0.26
N VAL A 43 9.76 -8.95 0.34
CA VAL A 43 9.83 -8.79 1.81
C VAL A 43 8.43 -8.83 2.47
N PRO A 44 7.42 -8.07 2.00
CA PRO A 44 6.06 -8.19 2.52
C PRO A 44 5.45 -9.58 2.34
N ALA A 45 5.82 -10.32 1.30
CA ALA A 45 5.33 -11.69 1.09
C ALA A 45 5.84 -12.65 2.18
N ASP A 46 7.15 -12.62 2.49
CA ASP A 46 7.74 -13.42 3.58
C ASP A 46 7.15 -13.01 4.94
N LEU A 47 7.06 -11.71 5.21
CA LEU A 47 6.48 -11.21 6.45
C LEU A 47 5.00 -11.58 6.59
N GLY A 48 4.24 -11.58 5.49
CA GLY A 48 2.84 -12.01 5.48
C GLY A 48 2.70 -13.49 5.83
N TYR A 49 3.58 -14.35 5.28
CA TYR A 49 3.62 -15.77 5.63
C TYR A 49 3.96 -15.99 7.11
N ARG A 50 4.95 -15.28 7.64
CA ARG A 50 5.35 -15.36 9.04
C ARG A 50 4.28 -14.83 9.99
N LEU A 51 3.61 -13.74 9.63
CA LEU A 51 2.50 -13.16 10.39
C LEU A 51 1.33 -14.16 10.49
N TYR A 52 1.03 -14.84 9.38
CA TYR A 52 0.01 -15.89 9.34
C TYR A 52 0.40 -17.09 10.21
N ALA A 53 1.65 -17.55 10.12
CA ALA A 53 2.13 -18.68 10.92
C ALA A 53 2.27 -18.38 12.43
N GLU A 54 2.50 -17.11 12.81
CA GLU A 54 2.65 -16.70 14.21
C GLU A 54 1.31 -16.69 14.96
N ASP A 55 0.20 -16.36 14.29
CA ASP A 55 -1.18 -16.24 14.84
C ASP A 55 -1.29 -15.39 16.13
N ARG A 56 -0.38 -14.43 16.32
CA ARG A 56 -0.35 -13.54 17.52
C ARG A 56 -0.67 -12.10 17.23
N ARG A 57 -0.59 -11.68 15.96
CA ARG A 57 -0.68 -10.28 15.54
C ARG A 57 -1.53 -10.19 14.29
N SER A 58 -2.25 -9.09 14.15
CA SER A 58 -3.07 -8.76 12.98
C SER A 58 -2.57 -7.48 12.32
N LEU A 59 -2.79 -7.35 11.00
CA LEU A 59 -2.40 -6.20 10.21
C LEU A 59 -3.64 -5.66 9.46
N LEU A 60 -3.94 -4.37 9.63
CA LEU A 60 -5.06 -3.70 8.97
C LEU A 60 -4.52 -2.67 7.97
N LEU A 61 -4.83 -2.87 6.68
CA LEU A 61 -4.51 -1.91 5.60
C LEU A 61 -5.78 -1.17 5.18
N VAL A 62 -5.82 0.14 5.43
CA VAL A 62 -6.94 1.00 5.04
C VAL A 62 -6.59 1.76 3.76
N LEU A 63 -7.16 1.34 2.64
CA LEU A 63 -7.00 2.01 1.35
C LEU A 63 -8.20 2.92 1.10
N GLN A 64 -7.96 4.23 1.02
CA GLN A 64 -8.98 5.26 0.73
C GLN A 64 -8.56 6.08 -0.49
N GLY A 65 -9.54 6.50 -1.28
CA GLY A 65 -9.33 7.30 -2.47
C GLY A 65 -10.64 7.54 -3.20
N MET A 66 -10.64 8.52 -4.10
CA MET A 66 -11.80 8.87 -4.94
C MET A 66 -12.13 7.73 -5.92
N ASP A 67 -13.35 7.71 -6.46
CA ASP A 67 -13.71 6.78 -7.52
C ASP A 67 -12.73 6.93 -8.69
N THR A 68 -12.27 5.80 -9.26
CA THR A 68 -11.20 5.71 -10.26
C THR A 68 -9.76 6.05 -9.80
N ALA A 69 -9.53 6.39 -8.52
CA ALA A 69 -8.18 6.64 -7.98
C ALA A 69 -7.27 5.38 -7.89
N GLY A 70 -7.60 4.32 -8.62
CA GLY A 70 -6.81 3.09 -8.67
C GLY A 70 -6.98 2.16 -7.46
N ARG A 71 -7.90 2.44 -6.50
CA ARG A 71 -8.15 1.57 -5.33
C ARG A 71 -8.39 0.11 -5.73
N ARG A 72 -9.09 -0.13 -6.85
CA ARG A 72 -9.35 -1.48 -7.37
C ARG A 72 -8.12 -2.16 -8.00
N GLY A 73 -7.17 -1.39 -8.53
CA GLY A 73 -5.97 -1.90 -9.18
C GLY A 73 -4.80 -2.20 -8.22
N ILE A 74 -4.85 -1.69 -6.99
CA ILE A 74 -3.84 -1.99 -5.94
C ILE A 74 -3.79 -3.50 -5.66
N GLY A 75 -4.91 -4.21 -5.81
CA GLY A 75 -4.96 -5.67 -5.66
C GLY A 75 -4.39 -6.48 -6.83
N GLY A 76 -4.00 -5.86 -7.93
CA GLY A 76 -3.62 -6.56 -9.17
C GLY A 76 -2.12 -6.54 -9.53
N ALA A 77 -1.30 -5.75 -8.85
CA ALA A 77 0.11 -5.56 -9.25
C ALA A 77 1.09 -6.61 -8.67
N GLY A 78 0.63 -7.48 -7.77
CA GLY A 78 1.42 -8.56 -7.19
C GLY A 78 0.54 -9.59 -6.50
N GLY A 79 0.33 -10.74 -7.12
CA GLY A 79 -0.30 -11.93 -6.52
C GLY A 79 0.58 -12.59 -5.47
N GLY A 80 1.04 -11.82 -4.47
CA GLY A 80 2.00 -12.26 -3.45
C GLY A 80 1.48 -12.21 -2.01
N ILE A 81 0.21 -11.88 -1.79
CA ILE A 81 -0.40 -11.92 -0.45
C ILE A 81 -1.59 -12.88 -0.48
N THR A 82 -1.33 -14.15 -0.82
CA THR A 82 -2.32 -15.22 -0.66
C THR A 82 -1.82 -16.19 0.38
N ALA A 83 -2.18 -15.94 1.64
CA ALA A 83 -2.39 -17.00 2.61
C ALA A 83 -3.82 -17.54 2.36
N PRO A 84 -4.01 -18.84 2.06
CA PRO A 84 -5.34 -19.41 1.90
C PRO A 84 -5.94 -19.66 3.28
N ALA A 85 -6.68 -18.68 3.82
CA ALA A 85 -7.75 -18.82 4.81
C ALA A 85 -7.92 -17.52 5.58
N LEU A 86 -8.75 -16.61 5.06
CA LEU A 86 -9.49 -15.67 5.89
C LEU A 86 -10.82 -15.44 5.20
N GLN A 87 -11.75 -16.36 5.51
CA GLN A 87 -13.17 -16.21 5.26
C GLN A 87 -13.59 -14.82 5.75
N SER A 88 -14.26 -14.09 4.86
CA SER A 88 -14.86 -12.79 5.12
C SER A 88 -15.62 -12.76 6.46
N ARG A 89 -15.03 -12.15 7.50
CA ARG A 89 -15.86 -11.55 8.55
C ARG A 89 -16.35 -10.22 8.01
N LYS A 90 -17.61 -10.21 7.58
CA LYS A 90 -18.40 -8.99 7.51
C LYS A 90 -18.25 -8.28 8.85
N VAL A 91 -17.68 -7.08 8.81
CA VAL A 91 -17.89 -6.11 9.88
C VAL A 91 -19.28 -5.55 9.58
N ASP A 92 -20.30 -6.17 10.17
CA ASP A 92 -21.61 -5.55 10.25
C ASP A 92 -21.50 -4.42 11.29
N VAL A 93 -21.68 -3.18 10.81
CA VAL A 93 -22.03 -2.02 11.63
C VAL A 93 -23.51 -1.76 11.43
#